data_AF-A0A1E4R7K2-F1
#
_entry.id   AF-A0A1E4R7K2-F1
#
_cell.length_a   1.000
_cell.length_b   1.000
_cell.length_c   1.000
_cell.angle_alpha   90.00
_cell.angle_beta   90.00
_cell.angle_gamma   90.00
#
_symmetry.space_group_name_H-M   'P 1'
#
loop_
_entity.id
_entity.type
_entity.pdbx_description
1 polymer ?
#
loop_
_entity_poly.entity_id
_entity_poly.type
_entity_poly.pdbx_seq_one_letter_code
_entity_poly.pdbx_strand_id
1 'polypeptide(L)'
;MNESPLAIFTAAAEDLFDMIRTHPSAAKMFVLMENAQHLDSLSEDLKEILTEADKLIKKSILLIEKGQLLGEIKQGNAEALAVAFWCSIQGITQYIALHPETLCPNSRWVISILENREAD
;
A
#
# COMPACT_ATOMS: atom_id res chain seq x y z
N MET A 1 -12.17 -21.58 -5.19
CA MET A 1 -12.36 -20.33 -5.96
C MET A 1 -11.02 -19.63 -5.93
N ASN A 2 -10.42 -19.32 -7.07
CA ASN A 2 -9.21 -18.50 -7.08
C ASN A 2 -9.61 -17.09 -6.69
N GLU A 3 -9.12 -16.61 -5.53
CA GLU A 3 -9.33 -15.24 -5.08
C GLU A 3 -8.67 -14.28 -6.07
N SER A 4 -9.43 -13.26 -6.50
CA SER A 4 -8.99 -12.22 -7.45
C SER A 4 -7.86 -11.41 -6.80
N PRO A 5 -6.66 -11.36 -7.40
CA PRO A 5 -5.57 -10.55 -6.88
C PRO A 5 -5.94 -9.07 -6.75
N LEU A 6 -6.67 -8.51 -7.71
CA LEU A 6 -7.11 -7.12 -7.65
C LEU A 6 -8.08 -6.89 -6.49
N ALA A 7 -8.97 -7.85 -6.19
CA ALA A 7 -9.87 -7.78 -5.04
C ALA A 7 -9.10 -7.77 -3.71
N ILE A 8 -8.01 -8.54 -3.60
CA ILE A 8 -7.15 -8.54 -2.39
C ILE A 8 -6.54 -7.14 -2.18
N PHE A 9 -5.99 -6.52 -3.23
CA PHE A 9 -5.47 -5.16 -3.14
C PHE A 9 -6.56 -4.15 -2.79
N THR A 10 -7.75 -4.32 -3.37
CA THR A 10 -8.91 -3.44 -3.13
C THR A 10 -9.32 -3.47 -1.67
N ALA A 11 -9.50 -4.65 -1.09
CA ALA A 11 -9.82 -4.82 0.32
C ALA A 11 -8.74 -4.21 1.22
N ALA A 12 -7.47 -4.47 0.92
CA ALA A 12 -6.36 -3.91 1.70
C ALA A 12 -6.32 -2.37 1.67
N ALA A 13 -6.56 -1.74 0.52
CA ALA A 13 -6.61 -0.29 0.40
C ALA A 13 -7.84 0.31 1.10
N GLU A 14 -9.01 -0.34 1.01
CA GLU A 14 -10.23 0.07 1.70
C GLU A 14 -10.05 0.02 3.21
N ASP A 15 -9.60 -1.11 3.76
CA ASP A 15 -9.36 -1.29 5.19
C ASP A 15 -8.40 -0.24 5.75
N LEU A 16 -7.31 0.04 5.02
CA LEU A 16 -6.30 1.00 5.44
C LEU A 16 -6.85 2.44 5.39
N PHE A 17 -7.59 2.81 4.34
CA PHE A 17 -8.16 4.15 4.21
C PHE A 17 -9.29 4.40 5.21
N ASP A 18 -10.07 3.37 5.53
CA ASP A 18 -11.09 3.43 6.58
C ASP A 18 -10.46 3.59 7.97
N MET A 19 -9.35 2.90 8.24
CA MET A 19 -8.57 3.09 9.46
C MET A 19 -8.03 4.53 9.57
N ILE A 20 -7.47 5.09 8.50
CA ILE A 20 -6.98 6.49 8.50
C ILE A 20 -8.12 7.48 8.72
N ARG A 21 -9.28 7.25 8.09
CA ARG A 21 -10.46 8.14 8.22
C ARG A 21 -11.02 8.12 9.64
N THR A 22 -11.02 6.96 10.30
CA THR A 22 -11.53 6.80 11.66
C THR A 22 -10.52 7.26 12.72
N HIS A 23 -9.22 7.08 12.46
CA HIS A 23 -8.15 7.39 13.40
C HIS A 23 -7.00 8.14 12.71
N PRO A 24 -7.17 9.43 12.35
CA PRO A 24 -6.11 10.21 11.70
C PRO A 24 -4.80 10.29 12.51
N SER A 25 -4.89 10.19 13.84
CA SER A 25 -3.72 10.12 14.71
C SER A 25 -2.92 8.82 14.57
N ALA A 26 -3.54 7.71 14.13
CA ALA A 26 -2.84 6.45 13.86
C ALA A 26 -1.87 6.58 12.66
N ALA A 27 -2.18 7.46 11.70
CA ALA A 27 -1.30 7.77 10.57
C ALA A 27 0.06 8.36 11.02
N LYS A 28 0.10 9.05 12.17
CA LYS A 28 1.36 9.58 12.74
C LYS A 28 2.33 8.46 13.16
N MET A 29 1.82 7.29 13.52
CA MET A 29 2.65 6.13 13.86
C MET A 29 3.34 5.56 12.62
N PHE A 30 2.66 5.55 11.47
CA PHE A 30 3.25 5.16 10.18
C PHE A 30 4.37 6.12 9.75
N VAL A 31 4.19 7.43 9.96
CA VAL A 31 5.25 8.44 9.70
C VAL A 31 6.48 8.22 10.58
N LEU A 32 6.28 7.93 11.87
CA LEU A 32 7.38 7.68 12.80
C LEU A 32 8.17 6.41 12.44
N MET A 33 7.47 5.35 12.03
CA MET A 33 8.08 4.09 11.63
C MET A 33 8.90 4.20 10.35
N GLU A 34 8.48 5.02 9.39
CA GLU A 34 9.28 5.27 8.20
C GLU A 34 10.50 6.16 8.49
N ASN A 35 10.35 7.26 9.22
CA ASN A 35 11.51 8.09 9.58
C ASN A 35 12.58 7.31 10.35
N ALA A 36 12.18 6.29 11.13
CA ALA A 36 13.11 5.40 11.79
C ALA A 36 14.00 4.62 10.80
N GLN A 37 13.51 4.26 9.61
CA GLN A 37 14.27 3.54 8.57
C GLN A 37 15.51 4.28 8.09
N HIS A 38 15.52 5.61 8.22
CA HIS A 38 16.63 6.47 7.84
C HIS A 38 17.62 6.73 8.98
N LEU A 39 17.41 6.12 10.16
CA LEU A 39 18.35 6.19 11.28
C LEU A 39 19.39 5.07 11.17
N ASP A 40 20.68 5.44 11.22
CA ASP A 40 21.81 4.48 11.14
C ASP A 40 21.81 3.43 12.27
N SER A 41 21.09 3.68 13.37
CA SER A 41 20.96 2.79 14.52
C SER A 41 19.49 2.48 14.83
N LEU A 42 18.92 1.50 14.13
CA LEU A 42 17.61 0.93 14.42
C LEU A 42 17.68 -0.03 15.62
N SER A 43 16.71 0.05 16.54
CA SER A 43 16.49 -1.02 17.54
C SER A 43 16.05 -2.32 16.84
N GLU A 44 16.30 -3.47 17.48
CA GLU A 44 15.90 -4.79 16.92
C GLU A 44 14.39 -4.88 16.64
N ASP A 45 13.55 -4.37 17.55
CA ASP A 45 12.09 -4.30 17.36
C ASP A 45 11.70 -3.55 16.07
N LEU A 46 12.43 -2.49 15.73
CA LEU A 46 12.17 -1.74 14.49
C LEU A 46 12.61 -2.54 13.26
N LYS A 47 13.75 -3.23 13.31
CA LYS A 47 14.23 -4.07 12.19
C LYS A 47 13.27 -5.21 11.86
N GLU A 48 12.66 -5.83 12.88
CA GLU A 48 11.65 -6.87 12.66
C GLU A 48 10.44 -6.32 11.91
N ILE A 49 9.95 -5.13 12.28
CA ILE A 49 8.82 -4.50 11.60
C ILE A 49 9.15 -4.17 10.13
N LEU A 50 10.37 -3.71 9.84
CA LEU A 50 10.81 -3.47 8.46
C LEU A 50 10.89 -4.75 7.64
N THR A 51 11.33 -5.83 8.27
CA THR A 51 11.37 -7.15 7.63
C THR A 51 9.96 -7.63 7.25
N GLU A 52 8.96 -7.35 8.08
CA GLU A 52 7.55 -7.64 7.75
C GLU A 52 7.02 -6.76 6.61
N ALA A 53 7.42 -5.48 6.54
CA ALA A 53 7.09 -4.61 5.42
C ALA A 53 7.70 -5.12 4.09
N ASP A 54 8.96 -5.56 4.09
CA ASP A 54 9.60 -6.16 2.92
C ASP A 54 8.91 -7.45 2.46
N LYS A 55 8.42 -8.26 3.41
CA LYS A 55 7.62 -9.45 3.11
C LYS A 55 6.30 -9.09 2.42
N LEU A 56 5.67 -7.98 2.79
CA LEU A 56 4.45 -7.48 2.14
C LEU A 56 4.70 -7.07 0.69
N ILE A 57 5.82 -6.38 0.40
CA ILE A 57 6.19 -6.03 -0.98
C ILE A 57 6.43 -7.29 -1.81
N LYS A 58 7.22 -8.25 -1.30
CA LYS A 58 7.47 -9.53 -2.00
C LYS A 58 6.19 -10.31 -2.28
N LYS A 59 5.27 -10.38 -1.32
CA LYS A 59 3.96 -11.01 -1.50
C LYS A 59 3.11 -10.26 -2.54
N SER A 60 3.20 -8.94 -2.57
CA SER A 60 2.49 -8.10 -3.54
C SER A 60 2.96 -8.36 -4.97
N ILE A 61 4.26 -8.57 -5.19
CA ILE A 61 4.82 -8.90 -6.51
C ILE A 61 4.16 -10.17 -7.07
N LEU A 62 4.12 -11.25 -6.28
CA LEU A 62 3.50 -12.52 -6.71
C LEU A 62 2.00 -12.38 -7.01
N LEU A 63 1.29 -11.54 -6.24
CA LEU A 63 -0.12 -11.26 -6.48
C LEU A 63 -0.32 -10.43 -7.76
N ILE A 64 0.54 -9.44 -8.01
CA ILE A 64 0.50 -8.62 -9.21
C ILE A 64 0.75 -9.48 -10.46
N GLU A 65 1.76 -10.34 -10.45
CA GLU A 65 2.04 -11.28 -11.54
C GLU A 65 0.82 -12.19 -11.81
N LYS A 66 0.19 -12.70 -10.76
CA LYS A 66 -1.03 -13.50 -10.90
C LYS A 66 -2.18 -12.67 -11.48
N GLY A 67 -2.36 -11.43 -11.05
CA GLY A 67 -3.41 -10.54 -11.58
C GLY A 67 -3.16 -10.15 -13.03
N GLN A 68 -1.90 -10.01 -13.43
CA GLN A 68 -1.50 -9.80 -14.83
C GLN A 68 -1.84 -10.99 -15.71
N LEU A 69 -1.62 -12.22 -15.23
CA LEU A 69 -2.01 -13.44 -15.95
C LEU A 69 -3.52 -13.56 -16.12
N LEU A 70 -4.29 -13.05 -15.15
CA LEU A 70 -5.76 -13.05 -15.18
C LEU A 70 -6.36 -11.86 -15.95
N GLY A 71 -5.54 -10.90 -16.37
CA GLY A 71 -5.98 -9.68 -17.05
C GLY A 71 -6.60 -8.62 -16.14
N GLU A 72 -6.65 -8.84 -14.82
CA GLU A 72 -7.22 -7.92 -13.84
C GLU A 72 -6.28 -6.76 -13.49
N ILE A 73 -4.97 -7.01 -13.50
CA ILE A 73 -3.92 -6.02 -13.20
C ILE A 73 -3.15 -5.71 -14.49
N LYS A 74 -2.83 -4.43 -14.71
CA LYS A 74 -2.17 -3.97 -15.94
C LYS A 74 -0.78 -4.60 -16.11
N GLN A 75 -0.39 -4.78 -17.36
CA GLN A 75 0.92 -5.31 -17.72
C GLN A 75 2.05 -4.33 -17.38
N GLY A 76 3.25 -4.86 -17.17
CA GLY A 76 4.43 -4.09 -16.78
C GLY A 76 5.27 -4.81 -15.75
N ASN A 77 6.29 -4.14 -15.21
CA ASN A 77 7.12 -4.71 -14.15
C ASN A 77 6.34 -4.76 -12.82
N ALA A 78 6.16 -5.97 -12.28
CA ALA A 78 5.35 -6.21 -11.09
C ALA A 78 5.89 -5.53 -9.82
N GLU A 79 7.21 -5.47 -9.67
CA GLU A 79 7.86 -4.76 -8.56
C GLU A 79 7.63 -3.25 -8.64
N ALA A 80 7.77 -2.65 -9.83
CA ALA A 80 7.49 -1.23 -10.03
C ALA A 80 6.02 -0.90 -9.74
N LEU A 81 5.09 -1.78 -10.11
CA LEU A 81 3.66 -1.63 -9.78
C LEU A 81 3.42 -1.73 -8.26
N ALA A 82 4.08 -2.67 -7.58
CA ALA A 82 3.98 -2.81 -6.12
C ALA A 82 4.49 -1.55 -5.42
N VAL A 83 5.66 -1.03 -5.84
CA VAL A 83 6.24 0.20 -5.30
C VAL A 83 5.31 1.38 -5.54
N ALA A 84 4.81 1.57 -6.77
CA ALA A 84 3.90 2.67 -7.08
C ALA A 84 2.63 2.64 -6.23
N PHE A 85 2.04 1.47 -6.03
CA PHE A 85 0.86 1.29 -5.20
C PHE A 85 1.14 1.62 -3.73
N TRP A 86 2.13 0.98 -3.11
CA TRP A 86 2.41 1.14 -1.68
C TRP A 86 2.94 2.53 -1.33
N CYS A 87 3.83 3.11 -2.15
CA CYS A 87 4.32 4.48 -1.93
C CYS A 87 3.20 5.52 -2.06
N SER A 88 2.20 5.29 -2.92
CA SER A 88 1.03 6.19 -3.01
C SER A 88 0.20 6.15 -1.73
N ILE A 89 -0.08 4.96 -1.19
CA ILE A 89 -0.76 4.81 0.11
C ILE A 89 0.03 5.51 1.21
N GLN A 90 1.34 5.27 1.26
CA GLN A 90 2.21 5.83 2.27
C GLN A 90 2.21 7.36 2.23
N GLY A 91 2.41 7.97 1.07
CA GLY A 91 2.44 9.43 0.93
C GLY A 91 1.11 10.09 1.35
N ILE A 92 -0.02 9.48 0.97
CA ILE A 92 -1.36 9.92 1.41
C ILE A 92 -1.48 9.86 2.93
N THR A 93 -1.08 8.74 3.53
CA THR A 93 -1.14 8.52 4.97
C THR A 93 -0.29 9.54 5.72
N GLN A 94 0.93 9.79 5.25
CA GLN A 94 1.85 10.77 5.84
C GLN A 94 1.28 12.19 5.75
N TYR A 95 0.68 12.56 4.61
CA TYR A 95 0.06 13.86 4.45
C TYR A 95 -1.12 14.06 5.42
N ILE A 96 -2.01 13.08 5.55
CA ILE A 96 -3.15 13.13 6.49
C ILE A 96 -2.67 13.16 7.94
N ALA A 97 -1.58 12.45 8.27
CA ALA A 97 -1.00 12.50 9.61
C ALA A 97 -0.53 13.91 10.01
N LEU A 98 0.01 14.67 9.04
CA LEU A 98 0.44 16.06 9.22
C LEU A 98 -0.74 17.05 9.17
N HIS A 99 -1.78 16.73 8.40
CA HIS A 99 -2.94 17.58 8.13
C HIS A 99 -4.26 16.80 8.36
N PRO A 100 -4.62 16.50 9.62
CA PRO A 100 -5.76 15.63 9.95
C PRO A 100 -7.13 16.17 9.51
N GLU A 101 -7.22 17.46 9.21
CA GLU A 101 -8.39 18.12 8.61
C GLU A 101 -8.57 17.83 7.11
N THR A 102 -7.56 17.23 6.47
CA THR A 102 -7.60 16.88 5.04
C THR A 102 -8.62 15.79 4.79
N LEU A 103 -9.40 15.94 3.72
CA LEU A 103 -10.29 14.89 3.26
C LEU A 103 -9.48 13.69 2.77
N CYS A 104 -9.68 12.53 3.40
CA CYS A 104 -9.07 11.28 2.97
C CYS A 104 -9.52 10.93 1.53
N PRO A 105 -8.60 10.70 0.58
CA PRO A 105 -8.96 10.39 -0.81
C PRO A 105 -9.74 9.08 -0.91
N ASN A 106 -10.37 8.85 -2.07
CA ASN A 106 -11.03 7.57 -2.31
C ASN A 106 -9.98 6.48 -2.59
N SER A 107 -10.07 5.34 -1.90
CA SER A 107 -9.14 4.21 -2.07
C SER A 107 -9.08 3.69 -3.51
N ARG A 108 -10.20 3.77 -4.27
CA ARG A 108 -10.24 3.38 -5.68
C ARG A 108 -9.29 4.17 -6.57
N TRP A 109 -8.98 5.42 -6.22
CA TRP A 109 -8.02 6.21 -6.99
C TRP A 109 -6.62 5.57 -6.95
N VAL A 110 -6.23 5.04 -5.81
CA VAL A 110 -4.97 4.32 -5.62
C VAL A 110 -5.02 2.94 -6.26
N ILE A 111 -6.14 2.22 -6.14
CA ILE A 111 -6.32 0.92 -6.80
C ILE A 111 -6.19 1.01 -8.32
N SER A 112 -6.62 2.14 -8.90
CA SER A 112 -6.50 2.37 -10.34
C SER A 112 -5.06 2.42 -10.86
N ILE A 113 -4.06 2.54 -9.96
CA ILE A 113 -2.64 2.35 -10.28
C ILE A 113 -2.37 0.93 -10.76
N LEU A 114 -3.09 -0.07 -10.23
CA LEU A 114 -2.95 -1.49 -10.60
C LEU A 114 -3.97 -1.93 -11.65
N GLU A 115 -5.20 -1.43 -11.59
CA GLU A 115 -6.30 -1.87 -12.48
C GLU A 115 -5.92 -1.86 -13.96
N ASN A 116 -6.21 -2.97 -14.64
CA ASN A 116 -6.14 -3.01 -16.10
C ASN A 116 -7.37 -2.33 -16.71
N ARG A 117 -7.18 -1.13 -17.29
CA ARG A 117 -8.27 -0.37 -17.93
C ARG A 117 -8.51 -0.77 -19.40
N GLU A 118 -7.74 -1.69 -19.93
CA GLU A 118 -7.92 -2.27 -21.28
C GLU A 118 -8.71 -3.59 -21.25
N ALA A 119 -9.20 -4.00 -20.08
CA ALA A 119 -9.98 -5.23 -19.88
C ALA A 119 -11.50 -5.04 -20.06
N ASP A 120 -11.94 -3.92 -20.62
CA ASP A 120 -13.34 -3.63 -21.00
C ASP A 120 -13.66 -4.07 -22.44
#